data_AF-A0A9N9NBR1-F1
#
_entry.id   AF-A0A9N9NBR1-F1
#
_cell.length_a   1.000
_cell.length_b   1.000
_cell.length_c   1.000
_cell.angle_alpha   90.00
_cell.angle_beta   90.00
_cell.angle_gamma   90.00
#
_symmetry.space_group_name_H-M   'P 1'
#
loop_
_entity.id
_entity.type
_entity.pdbx_description
1 polymer ?
#
loop_
_entity_poly.entity_id
_entity_poly.type
_entity_poly.pdbx_seq_one_letter_code
_entity_poly.pdbx_strand_id
1 'polypeptide(L)'
;ISLESILLIHDVGVQVKTTFMDGRCVSKFIDRSKILDVVINEGITMLSVKFYLAIIVEGQDRMVVVFEHLLPRLNILLKVYQGTRAVIFHELEENMDTNGNINDPSC
;
A
#
# COMPACT_ATOMS: atom_id res chain seq x y z
N ILE A 1 -6.20 -5.92 -20.73
CA ILE A 1 -6.25 -4.98 -19.58
C ILE A 1 -6.70 -5.77 -18.38
N SER A 2 -5.84 -5.98 -17.39
CA SER A 2 -6.25 -6.52 -16.09
C SER A 2 -6.80 -5.39 -15.21
N LEU A 3 -7.75 -5.72 -14.35
CA LEU A 3 -8.24 -4.82 -13.31
C LEU A 3 -7.54 -5.19 -12.00
N GLU A 4 -6.88 -4.23 -11.39
CA GLU A 4 -6.16 -4.43 -10.14
C GLU A 4 -6.74 -3.52 -9.05
N SER A 5 -6.85 -4.06 -7.85
CA SER A 5 -7.41 -3.35 -6.70
C SER A 5 -6.74 -3.80 -5.41
N ILE A 6 -6.62 -2.86 -4.47
CA ILE A 6 -6.22 -3.10 -3.08
C ILE A 6 -7.42 -2.83 -2.17
N LEU A 7 -7.65 -3.72 -1.21
CA LEU A 7 -8.62 -3.56 -0.14
C LEU A 7 -7.88 -3.57 1.19
N LEU A 8 -8.14 -2.55 2.00
CA LEU A 8 -7.57 -2.38 3.33
C LEU A 8 -8.65 -2.68 4.36
N ILE A 9 -8.35 -3.56 5.30
CA ILE A 9 -9.24 -3.90 6.41
C ILE A 9 -8.46 -3.64 7.69
N HIS A 10 -8.80 -2.56 8.38
CA HIS A 10 -8.08 -2.00 9.52
C HIS A 10 -7.52 -3.05 10.48
N ASP A 11 -8.36 -3.86 11.12
CA ASP A 11 -7.94 -4.82 12.14
C ASP A 11 -7.55 -6.20 11.60
N VAL A 12 -7.49 -6.37 10.28
CA VAL A 12 -7.39 -7.69 9.65
C VAL A 12 -6.18 -7.76 8.71
N GLY A 13 -6.03 -6.81 7.80
CA GLY A 13 -4.91 -6.76 6.88
C GLY A 13 -5.25 -6.23 5.50
N VAL A 14 -4.52 -6.70 4.50
CA VAL A 14 -4.59 -6.20 3.12
C VAL A 14 -4.93 -7.32 2.16
N GLN A 15 -5.85 -7.06 1.24
CA GLN A 15 -6.12 -7.93 0.11
C GLN A 15 -5.74 -7.25 -1.20
N VAL A 16 -4.87 -7.89 -1.98
CA VAL A 16 -4.54 -7.51 -3.35
C VAL A 16 -5.31 -8.42 -4.30
N LYS A 17 -5.97 -7.85 -5.30
CA LYS A 17 -6.78 -8.60 -6.27
C LYS A 17 -6.48 -8.15 -7.69
N THR A 18 -6.28 -9.13 -8.57
CA THR A 18 -6.11 -8.96 -10.02
C THR A 18 -7.17 -9.78 -10.75
N THR A 19 -7.95 -9.12 -11.60
CA THR A 19 -8.96 -9.73 -12.46
C THR A 19 -8.50 -9.62 -13.91
N PHE A 20 -8.31 -10.76 -14.56
CA PHE A 20 -7.87 -10.86 -15.94
C PHE A 20 -9.07 -10.83 -16.90
N MET A 21 -8.85 -10.47 -18.16
CA MET A 21 -9.92 -10.37 -19.16
C MET A 21 -10.57 -11.70 -19.50
N ASP A 22 -9.86 -12.81 -19.28
CA ASP A 22 -10.38 -14.17 -19.44
C ASP A 22 -11.29 -14.61 -18.26
N GLY A 23 -11.57 -13.70 -17.33
CA GLY A 23 -12.40 -13.96 -16.15
C GLY A 23 -11.65 -14.58 -14.97
N ARG A 24 -10.36 -14.92 -15.12
CA ARG A 24 -9.57 -15.41 -13.98
C ARG A 24 -9.41 -14.29 -12.96
N CYS A 25 -9.57 -14.65 -11.69
CA CYS A 25 -9.39 -13.75 -10.57
C CYS A 25 -8.37 -14.36 -9.61
N VAL A 26 -7.31 -13.61 -9.33
CA VAL A 26 -6.30 -13.97 -8.34
C VAL A 26 -6.38 -12.96 -7.20
N SER A 27 -6.44 -13.44 -5.97
CA SER A 27 -6.43 -12.61 -4.78
C SER A 27 -5.42 -13.14 -3.77
N LYS A 28 -4.63 -12.23 -3.19
CA LYS A 28 -3.70 -12.52 -2.11
C LYS A 28 -4.08 -11.70 -0.89
N PHE A 29 -4.35 -12.39 0.22
CA PHE A 29 -4.58 -11.76 1.51
C PHE A 29 -3.29 -11.81 2.34
N ILE A 30 -2.99 -10.72 3.02
CA ILE A 30 -1.83 -10.54 3.88
C ILE A 30 -2.36 -10.08 5.23
N ASP A 31 -2.16 -10.92 6.25
CA ASP A 31 -2.52 -10.61 7.62
C ASP A 31 -1.73 -9.40 8.12
N ARG A 32 -2.42 -8.48 8.82
CA ARG A 32 -1.81 -7.27 9.38
C ARG A 32 -0.58 -7.58 10.22
N SER A 33 -0.62 -8.63 11.03
CA SER A 33 0.50 -9.02 11.91
C SER A 33 1.79 -9.36 11.16
N LYS A 34 1.68 -9.71 9.87
CA LYS A 34 2.81 -10.07 9.01
C LYS A 34 3.28 -8.91 8.13
N ILE A 35 2.59 -7.77 8.14
CA ILE A 35 2.97 -6.61 7.34
C ILE A 35 4.07 -5.87 8.10
N LEU A 36 5.29 -5.90 7.56
CA LEU A 36 6.42 -5.18 8.13
C LEU A 36 6.41 -3.72 7.70
N ASP A 37 6.22 -3.47 6.40
CA ASP A 37 6.13 -2.12 5.85
C ASP A 37 5.44 -2.13 4.48
N VAL A 38 5.06 -0.94 4.01
CA VAL A 38 4.58 -0.68 2.66
C VAL A 38 5.51 0.35 2.04
N VAL A 39 6.02 0.10 0.84
CA VAL A 39 7.04 0.93 0.20
C VAL A 39 6.68 1.24 -1.26
N ILE A 40 7.13 2.39 -1.74
CA ILE A 40 7.14 2.71 -3.18
C ILE A 40 8.57 2.52 -3.67
N ASN A 41 8.77 1.62 -4.62
CA ASN A 41 10.06 1.34 -5.21
C ASN A 41 10.15 1.84 -6.66
N GLU A 42 11.36 2.15 -7.08
CA GLU A 42 11.72 2.52 -8.45
C GLU A 42 12.36 1.33 -9.17
N GLY A 43 11.71 0.88 -10.24
CA GLY A 43 12.29 -0.04 -11.22
C GLY A 43 12.92 0.76 -12.36
N ILE A 44 14.25 0.69 -12.47
CA ILE A 44 15.01 1.34 -13.53
C ILE A 44 15.19 0.36 -14.70
N THR A 45 14.75 0.75 -15.87
CA THR A 45 15.04 0.09 -17.15
C THR A 45 15.97 0.98 -17.98
N MET A 46 16.55 0.46 -19.06
CA MET A 46 17.46 1.26 -19.90
C MET A 46 16.86 2.58 -20.41
N LEU A 47 15.54 2.65 -20.57
CA LEU A 47 14.86 3.80 -21.18
C LEU A 47 13.76 4.41 -20.31
N SER A 48 13.46 3.85 -19.13
CA SER A 48 12.37 4.36 -18.30
C SER A 48 12.52 3.98 -16.83
N VAL A 49 11.98 4.84 -15.97
CA VAL A 49 11.77 4.56 -14.54
C VAL A 49 10.30 4.24 -14.33
N LYS A 50 10.01 3.14 -13.64
CA LYS A 50 8.67 2.69 -13.28
C LYS A 50 8.56 2.62 -11.77
N PHE A 51 7.56 3.29 -11.21
CA PHE A 51 7.27 3.21 -9.78
C PHE A 51 6.27 2.09 -9.53
N TYR A 52 6.43 1.37 -8.41
CA TYR A 52 5.47 0.36 -7.97
C TYR A 52 5.35 0.36 -6.46
N LEU A 53 4.13 0.13 -5.97
CA LEU A 53 3.86 -0.07 -4.55
C LEU A 53 4.05 -1.54 -4.19
N ALA A 54 4.77 -1.80 -3.11
CA ALA A 54 5.06 -3.14 -2.62
C ALA A 54 4.84 -3.24 -1.10
N ILE A 55 4.47 -4.43 -0.64
CA ILE A 55 4.29 -4.75 0.77
C ILE A 55 5.38 -5.72 1.18
N ILE A 56 6.12 -5.37 2.23
CA ILE A 56 7.13 -6.22 2.86
C ILE A 56 6.41 -7.11 3.87
N VAL A 57 6.54 -8.43 3.71
CA VAL A 57 5.83 -9.41 4.51
C VAL A 57 6.82 -10.24 5.30
N GLU A 58 6.59 -10.37 6.60
CA GLU A 58 7.39 -11.18 7.51
C GLU A 58 7.42 -12.64 7.03
N GLY A 59 8.62 -13.21 6.99
CA GLY A 59 8.85 -14.60 6.59
C GLY A 59 8.65 -14.87 5.08
N GLN A 60 8.55 -13.84 4.24
CA GLN A 60 8.57 -13.99 2.78
C GLN A 60 9.84 -13.37 2.19
N ASP A 61 10.57 -14.14 1.37
CA ASP A 61 11.77 -13.65 0.67
C ASP A 61 11.46 -12.59 -0.39
N ARG A 62 10.20 -12.54 -0.86
CA ARG A 62 9.75 -11.63 -1.91
C ARG A 62 8.65 -10.72 -1.40
N MET A 63 8.80 -9.44 -1.71
CA MET A 63 7.75 -8.44 -1.50
C MET A 63 6.53 -8.74 -2.38
N VAL A 64 5.37 -8.28 -1.92
CA VAL A 64 4.12 -8.37 -2.68
C VAL A 64 3.90 -7.06 -3.43
N VAL A 65 3.99 -7.10 -4.76
CA VAL A 65 3.65 -5.95 -5.61
C VAL A 65 2.13 -5.79 -5.66
N VAL A 66 1.64 -4.58 -5.37
CA VAL A 66 0.20 -4.31 -5.24
C VAL A 66 -0.48 -4.18 -6.61
N PHE A 67 0.18 -3.54 -7.56
CA PHE A 67 -0.32 -3.27 -8.91
C PHE A 67 0.70 -3.75 -9.95
N GLU A 68 0.76 -5.06 -10.16
CA GLU A 68 1.80 -5.70 -10.99
C GLU A 68 1.69 -5.31 -12.47
N HIS A 69 0.47 -5.07 -12.96
CA HIS A 69 0.21 -4.80 -14.37
C HIS A 69 -0.20 -3.35 -14.64
N LEU A 70 -0.94 -2.72 -13.71
CA LEU A 70 -1.49 -1.39 -13.88
C LEU A 70 -0.40 -0.32 -13.81
N LEU A 71 0.64 -0.54 -13.00
CA LEU A 71 1.75 0.39 -12.73
C LEU A 71 1.31 1.87 -12.72
N PRO A 72 0.43 2.28 -11.77
CA PRO A 72 -0.05 3.65 -11.68
C PRO A 72 1.08 4.68 -11.60
N ARG A 73 0.79 5.91 -12.02
CA ARG A 73 1.72 7.03 -11.85
C ARG A 73 1.99 7.29 -10.36
N LEU A 74 3.17 7.84 -10.06
CA LEU A 74 3.65 8.10 -8.70
C LEU A 74 2.65 8.89 -7.84
N ASN A 75 1.97 9.90 -8.41
CA ASN A 75 0.98 10.69 -7.69
C ASN A 75 -0.23 9.87 -7.19
N ILE A 76 -0.60 8.80 -7.89
CA ILE A 76 -1.63 7.86 -7.45
C ILE A 76 -1.05 6.90 -6.41
N LEU A 77 0.15 6.38 -6.65
CA LEU A 77 0.82 5.48 -5.70
C LEU A 77 1.04 6.16 -4.34
N LEU A 78 1.41 7.43 -4.30
CA LEU A 78 1.58 8.21 -3.06
C LEU A 78 0.28 8.28 -2.26
N LYS A 79 -0.85 8.54 -2.92
CA LYS A 79 -2.16 8.57 -2.26
C LYS A 79 -2.54 7.20 -1.69
N VAL A 80 -2.30 6.13 -2.46
CA VAL A 80 -2.57 4.76 -2.00
C VAL A 80 -1.64 4.38 -0.86
N TYR A 81 -0.35 4.75 -0.93
CA TYR A 81 0.63 4.56 0.14
C TYR A 81 0.18 5.25 1.43
N GLN A 82 -0.15 6.54 1.38
CA GLN A 82 -0.62 7.31 2.54
C GLN A 82 -1.88 6.67 3.15
N GLY A 83 -2.89 6.37 2.34
CA GLY A 83 -4.11 5.71 2.81
C GLY A 83 -3.85 4.31 3.38
N THR A 84 -2.90 3.57 2.81
CA THR A 84 -2.51 2.24 3.32
C THR A 84 -1.83 2.35 4.68
N ARG A 85 -0.87 3.26 4.83
CA ARG A 85 -0.15 3.42 6.10
C ARG A 85 -1.06 3.97 7.20
N ALA A 86 -1.95 4.90 6.88
CA ALA A 86 -2.96 5.38 7.83
C ALA A 86 -3.85 4.24 8.38
N VAL A 87 -4.31 3.33 7.51
CA VAL A 87 -5.20 2.23 7.93
C VAL A 87 -4.45 1.09 8.62
N ILE A 88 -3.26 0.72 8.14
CA ILE A 88 -2.52 -0.46 8.62
C ILE A 88 -1.63 -0.15 9.83
N PHE A 89 -1.09 1.06 9.93
CA PHE A 89 -0.18 1.46 11.02
C PHE A 89 -0.81 2.46 12.01
N HIS A 90 -2.06 2.89 11.79
CA HIS A 90 -2.73 3.94 12.57
C HIS A 90 -1.95 5.27 12.59
N GLU A 91 -1.16 5.50 11.56
CA GLU A 91 -0.45 6.76 11.38
C GLU A 91 -1.46 7.79 10.86
N LEU A 92 -2.16 8.43 11.79
CA LEU A 92 -2.88 9.65 11.49
C LEU A 92 -1.85 10.67 10.99
N GLU A 93 -2.17 11.38 9.91
CA GLU A 93 -1.36 12.51 9.46
C GLU A 93 -1.31 13.55 10.59
N GLU A 94 -0.28 13.48 11.44
CA GLU A 94 0.17 14.60 12.28
C GLU A 94 0.74 15.68 11.36
N ASN A 95 -0.14 16.36 10.64
CA ASN A 95 0.13 17.61 9.94
C ASN A 95 -1.07 18.54 10.17
N MET A 96 -1.25 18.96 11.41
CA MET A 96 -2.01 20.17 11.74
C MET A 96 -1.17 21.08 12.61
N ASP A 97 -0.25 21.81 11.99
CA ASP A 97 0.37 22.97 12.61
C ASP A 97 -0.23 24.23 12.01
N THR A 98 -0.99 25.00 12.80
CA THR A 98 -0.89 26.48 12.74
C THR A 98 -1.04 27.17 14.08
N ASN A 99 -1.38 26.49 15.19
CA ASN A 99 -1.37 27.12 16.51
C ASN A 99 -0.96 26.09 17.56
N GLY A 100 0.27 26.15 18.04
CA GLY A 100 0.84 25.22 19.02
C GLY A 100 0.06 25.22 20.34
N ASN A 101 -0.97 24.39 20.43
CA ASN A 101 -1.58 24.02 21.69
C ASN A 101 -1.73 22.50 21.75
N ILE A 102 -0.92 21.89 22.61
CA ILE A 102 -1.02 20.50 23.02
C ILE A 102 -2.17 20.43 24.03
N ASN A 103 -3.32 19.93 23.62
CA ASN A 103 -4.29 19.44 24.59
C ASN A 103 -3.90 18.00 24.94
N ASP A 104 -3.15 17.86 26.03
CA ASP A 104 -2.99 16.60 26.76
C ASP A 104 -4.22 16.42 27.67
N PRO A 105 -5.03 15.37 27.48
CA PRO A 105 -5.76 14.79 28.57
C PRO A 105 -5.22 13.38 28.81
N SER A 106 -4.21 13.28 29.66
CA SER A 106 -4.05 12.19 30.61
C SER A 106 -5.41 11.60 31.02
N CYS A 107 -5.73 10.43 30.45
CA CYS A 107 -6.48 9.30 31.02
C CYS A 107 -6.35 8.10 30.07
#